data_AF-A0A1I3KKP8-F1
#
_entry.id   AF-A0A1I3KKP8-F1
#
_cell.length_a   1.000
_cell.length_b   1.000
_cell.length_c   1.000
_cell.angle_alpha   90.00
_cell.angle_beta   90.00
_cell.angle_gamma   90.00
#
_symmetry.space_group_name_H-M   'P 1'
#
loop_
_entity.id
_entity.type
_entity.pdbx_description
1 polymer ?
#
loop_
_entity_poly.entity_id
_entity_poly.type
_entity_poly.pdbx_seq_one_letter_code
_entity_poly.pdbx_strand_id
1 'polypeptide(L)'
;MERRVRRFGPEEQAQAIGRAQAAMWCGVVARFEHLKTAEGLRQADLAAALGVSRSQIHEWLSDPRNMTLKAAGRLLLAMDAEAHVEVQT
;
A
#
# COMPACT_ATOMS: atom_id res chain seq x y z
N MET A 1 6.85 -36.04 -7.93
CA MET A 1 6.92 -35.54 -6.54
C MET A 1 5.65 -34.74 -6.30
N GLU A 2 4.62 -35.34 -5.72
CA GLU A 2 3.37 -34.62 -5.43
C GLU A 2 3.62 -33.63 -4.28
N ARG A 3 3.53 -32.33 -4.55
CA ARG A 3 3.54 -31.33 -3.48
C ARG A 3 2.24 -31.47 -2.68
N ARG A 4 2.32 -32.10 -1.51
CA ARG A 4 1.23 -32.05 -0.53
C ARG A 4 1.09 -30.61 -0.03
N VAL A 5 0.06 -29.91 -0.49
CA VAL A 5 -0.23 -28.54 -0.06
C VAL A 5 -0.74 -28.58 1.39
N ARG A 6 0.02 -27.95 2.31
CA ARG A 6 -0.39 -27.78 3.71
C ARG A 6 -1.66 -26.90 3.78
N ARG A 7 -2.61 -27.26 4.65
CA ARG A 7 -3.74 -26.38 4.98
C ARG A 7 -3.29 -25.36 6.03
N PHE A 8 -3.67 -24.11 5.83
CA PHE A 8 -3.34 -22.99 6.72
C PHE A 8 -4.61 -22.47 7.40
N GLY A 9 -4.54 -22.22 8.71
CA GLY A 9 -5.68 -21.72 9.49
C GLY A 9 -5.99 -20.23 9.23
N PRO A 10 -7.18 -19.73 9.63
CA PRO A 10 -7.57 -18.34 9.40
C PRO A 10 -6.60 -17.31 10.00
N GLU A 11 -6.06 -17.55 11.19
CA GLU A 11 -5.09 -16.65 11.83
C GLU A 11 -3.77 -16.57 11.06
N GLU A 12 -3.26 -17.72 10.59
CA GLU A 12 -2.04 -17.79 9.80
C GLU A 12 -2.19 -17.05 8.47
N GLN A 13 -3.35 -17.20 7.82
CA GLN A 13 -3.71 -16.45 6.61
C GLN A 13 -3.79 -14.94 6.90
N ALA A 14 -4.45 -14.53 7.99
CA ALA A 14 -4.55 -13.12 8.38
C ALA A 14 -3.18 -12.50 8.66
N GLN A 15 -2.28 -13.22 9.32
CA GLN A 15 -0.91 -12.76 9.55
C GLN A 15 -0.13 -12.63 8.24
N ALA A 16 -0.29 -13.58 7.30
CA ALA A 16 0.35 -13.51 5.99
C ALA A 16 -0.12 -12.29 5.19
N ILE A 17 -1.43 -12.04 5.18
CA ILE A 17 -2.03 -10.84 4.56
C ILE A 17 -1.50 -9.58 5.22
N GLY A 18 -1.49 -9.52 6.55
CA GLY A 18 -1.02 -8.36 7.31
C GLY A 18 0.44 -8.00 6.99
N ARG A 19 1.33 -8.99 6.85
CA ARG A 19 2.73 -8.76 6.43
C ARG A 19 2.83 -8.18 5.03
N ALA A 20 2.09 -8.74 4.06
CA ALA A 20 2.09 -8.24 2.68
C ALA A 20 1.50 -6.83 2.60
N GLN A 21 0.43 -6.56 3.34
CA GLN A 21 -0.23 -5.26 3.42
C GLN A 21 0.69 -4.20 4.03
N ALA A 22 1.39 -4.56 5.13
CA ALA A 22 2.37 -3.67 5.76
C ALA A 22 3.54 -3.34 4.82
N ALA A 23 4.07 -4.32 4.08
CA ALA A 23 5.14 -4.09 3.12
C ALA A 23 4.71 -3.11 2.01
N MET A 24 3.51 -3.31 1.43
CA MET A 24 2.95 -2.40 0.44
C MET A 24 2.76 -0.99 1.00
N TRP A 25 2.18 -0.88 2.20
CA TRP A 25 1.98 0.42 2.87
C TRP A 25 3.31 1.14 3.11
N CYS A 26 4.34 0.45 3.60
CA CYS A 26 5.68 1.03 3.79
C CYS A 26 6.23 1.61 2.49
N GLY A 27 6.11 0.89 1.37
CA GLY A 27 6.57 1.37 0.05
C GLY A 27 5.81 2.61 -0.41
N VAL A 28 4.48 2.61 -0.28
CA VAL A 28 3.63 3.76 -0.65
C VAL A 28 3.94 4.99 0.22
N VAL A 29 4.07 4.82 1.53
CA VAL A 29 4.40 5.91 2.45
C VAL A 29 5.80 6.44 2.20
N ALA A 30 6.78 5.57 1.96
CA ALA A 30 8.14 6.00 1.64
C ALA A 30 8.18 6.85 0.35
N ARG A 31 7.42 6.45 -0.68
CA ARG A 31 7.29 7.25 -1.91
C ARG A 31 6.62 8.59 -1.65
N PHE A 32 5.54 8.61 -0.86
CA PHE A 32 4.85 9.85 -0.49
C PHE A 32 5.78 10.81 0.28
N GLU A 33 6.47 10.32 1.31
CA GLU A 33 7.38 11.15 2.11
C GLU A 33 8.57 11.66 1.27
N HIS A 34 9.09 10.84 0.35
CA HIS A 34 10.11 11.29 -0.60
C HIS A 34 9.63 12.47 -1.45
N LEU A 35 8.47 12.35 -2.10
CA LEU A 35 7.91 13.43 -2.94
C LEU A 35 7.50 14.65 -2.12
N LYS A 36 7.03 14.46 -0.90
CA LYS A 36 6.72 15.54 0.04
C LYS A 36 7.98 16.35 0.38
N THR A 37 9.11 15.68 0.61
CA THR A 37 10.39 16.36 0.89
C THR A 37 11.01 16.97 -0.36
N ALA A 38 10.96 16.28 -1.50
CA ALA A 38 11.63 16.71 -2.73
C ALA A 38 10.85 17.79 -3.51
N GLU A 39 9.53 17.69 -3.55
CA GLU A 39 8.66 18.46 -4.44
C GLU A 39 7.53 19.20 -3.69
N GLY A 40 7.45 19.04 -2.37
CA GLY A 40 6.40 19.66 -1.57
C GLY A 40 5.01 19.03 -1.75
N LEU A 41 4.93 17.79 -2.25
CA LEU A 41 3.67 17.06 -2.43
C LEU A 41 2.88 16.98 -1.11
N ARG A 42 1.58 17.29 -1.16
CA ARG A 42 0.67 17.19 -0.01
C ARG A 42 -0.43 16.18 -0.26
N GLN A 43 -1.02 15.68 0.81
CA GLN A 43 -2.20 14.80 0.73
C GLN A 43 -3.38 15.45 -0.02
N ALA A 44 -3.49 16.79 0.01
CA ALA A 44 -4.52 17.52 -0.71
C ALA A 44 -4.33 17.42 -2.24
N ASP A 45 -3.08 17.36 -2.71
CA ASP A 45 -2.77 17.28 -4.14
C ASP A 45 -3.12 15.88 -4.67
N LEU A 46 -2.81 14.82 -3.89
CA LEU A 46 -3.27 13.45 -4.17
C LEU A 46 -4.79 13.33 -4.17
N ALA A 47 -5.46 13.96 -3.21
CA ALA A 47 -6.91 13.96 -3.12
C ALA A 47 -7.56 14.59 -4.36
N ALA A 48 -7.03 15.74 -4.80
CA ALA A 48 -7.47 16.42 -6.01
C ALA A 48 -7.27 15.56 -7.27
N ALA A 49 -6.08 14.97 -7.43
CA ALA A 49 -5.76 14.11 -8.57
C ALA A 49 -6.67 12.86 -8.64
N LEU A 50 -7.06 12.30 -7.49
CA LEU A 50 -7.86 11.08 -7.41
C LEU A 50 -9.37 11.30 -7.30
N GLY A 51 -9.83 12.56 -7.21
CA GLY A 51 -11.23 12.90 -7.00
C GLY A 51 -11.81 12.35 -5.69
N VAL A 52 -11.02 12.36 -4.61
CA VAL A 52 -11.45 11.89 -3.27
C VAL A 52 -11.23 12.95 -2.21
N SER A 53 -11.73 12.73 -0.99
CA SER A 53 -11.48 13.65 0.12
C SER A 53 -10.04 13.51 0.64
N ARG A 54 -9.49 14.61 1.20
CA ARG A 54 -8.21 14.57 1.90
C ARG A 54 -8.24 13.58 3.08
N SER A 55 -9.37 13.47 3.78
CA SER A 55 -9.53 12.52 4.88
C SER A 55 -9.35 11.07 4.43
N GLN A 56 -9.79 10.73 3.21
CA GLN A 56 -9.57 9.40 2.63
C GLN A 56 -8.08 9.12 2.40
N ILE A 57 -7.33 10.11 1.91
CA ILE A 57 -5.87 9.99 1.73
C ILE A 57 -5.19 9.82 3.09
N HIS A 58 -5.60 10.62 4.09
CA HIS A 58 -5.08 10.52 5.44
C HIS A 58 -5.31 9.12 6.03
N GLU A 59 -6.54 8.59 5.90
CA GLU A 59 -6.91 7.26 6.36
C GLU A 59 -6.06 6.16 5.72
N TRP A 60 -5.86 6.19 4.40
CA TRP A 60 -5.02 5.19 3.72
C TRP A 60 -3.56 5.25 4.17
N LEU A 61 -3.03 6.45 4.43
CA LEU A 61 -1.63 6.64 4.84
C LEU A 61 -1.40 6.46 6.35
N SER A 62 -2.44 6.48 7.19
CA SER A 62 -2.28 6.48 8.65
C SER A 62 -1.97 5.12 9.25
N ASP A 63 -2.44 4.03 8.64
CA ASP A 63 -2.32 2.69 9.20
C ASP A 63 -2.24 1.64 8.07
N PRO A 64 -1.32 0.66 8.13
CA PRO A 64 -1.23 -0.38 7.11
C PRO A 64 -2.53 -1.16 6.92
N ARG A 65 -3.38 -1.31 7.95
CA ARG A 65 -4.67 -2.00 7.86
C ARG A 65 -5.65 -1.32 6.90
N ASN A 66 -5.50 -0.02 6.68
CA ASN A 66 -6.34 0.76 5.76
C ASN A 66 -5.86 0.66 4.30
N MET A 67 -4.65 0.14 4.08
CA MET A 67 -4.04 0.05 2.76
C MET A 67 -4.53 -1.18 1.99
N THR A 68 -5.63 -1.04 1.26
CA THR A 68 -6.02 -2.07 0.28
C THR A 68 -5.12 -1.98 -0.97
N LEU A 69 -5.01 -3.05 -1.75
CA LEU A 69 -4.32 -3.00 -3.06
C LEU A 69 -4.92 -1.92 -3.98
N LYS A 70 -6.23 -1.70 -3.90
CA LYS A 70 -6.92 -0.63 -4.66
C LYS A 70 -6.48 0.76 -4.20
N ALA A 71 -6.34 0.98 -2.89
CA ALA A 71 -5.83 2.24 -2.35
C ALA A 71 -4.37 2.47 -2.77
N ALA A 72 -3.52 1.44 -2.63
CA ALA A 72 -2.12 1.49 -3.03
C ALA A 72 -1.95 1.85 -4.51
N GLY A 73 -2.66 1.15 -5.41
CA GLY A 73 -2.58 1.43 -6.85
C GLY A 73 -3.03 2.84 -7.22
N ARG A 74 -4.08 3.38 -6.57
CA ARG A 74 -4.51 4.77 -6.79
C ARG A 74 -3.46 5.77 -6.32
N LEU A 75 -2.90 5.57 -5.13
CA LEU A 75 -1.88 6.46 -4.59
C LEU A 75 -0.62 6.44 -5.46
N LEU A 76 -0.18 5.26 -5.90
CA LEU A 76 0.98 5.11 -6.78
C LEU A 76 0.75 5.78 -8.14
N LEU A 77 -0.42 5.60 -8.75
CA LEU A 77 -0.81 6.33 -9.97
C LEU A 77 -0.73 7.85 -9.79
N ALA A 78 -1.26 8.37 -8.68
CA ALA A 78 -1.22 9.81 -8.39
C ALA A 78 0.18 10.35 -8.06
N MET A 79 1.15 9.46 -7.81
CA MET A 79 2.56 9.78 -7.54
C MET A 79 3.48 9.42 -8.73
N ASP A 80 2.88 9.13 -9.89
CA ASP A 80 3.59 8.65 -11.10
C ASP A 80 4.59 7.54 -10.77
N ALA A 81 4.10 6.52 -10.06
CA ALA A 81 4.90 5.43 -9.54
C ALA A 81 4.23 4.08 -9.78
N GLU A 82 5.03 3.02 -9.77
CA GLU A 82 4.59 1.64 -9.90
C GLU A 82 5.16 0.79 -8.75
N ALA A 83 4.43 -0.27 -8.38
CA ALA A 83 4.92 -1.24 -7.40
C ALA A 83 5.55 -2.44 -8.10
N HIS A 84 6.77 -2.81 -7.68
CA HIS A 84 7.40 -4.07 -8.03
C HIS A 84 7.39 -5.00 -6.82
N VAL A 85 7.00 -6.26 -7.04
CA VAL A 85 6.93 -7.29 -5.99
C VAL A 85 7.88 -8.41 -6.33
N GLU A 86 8.81 -8.70 -5.43
CA GLU A 86 9.71 -9.85 -5.52
C GLU A 86 9.26 -10.93 -4.52
N VAL A 87 9.12 -12.17 -4.98
CA VAL A 87 8.78 -13.32 -4.14
C VAL A 87 10.05 -14.08 -3.83
N GLN A 88 10.42 -14.11 -2.55
CA GLN A 88 11.56 -14.90 -2.06
C GLN A 88 11.11 -16.34 -1.81
N THR A 89 11.93 -17.30 -2.25
CA THR A 89 11.70 -18.75 -2.14
C THR A 89 12.59 -19.40 -1.11
#